data_AF-A0AB35BJU3-F1
#
_entry.id   AF-A0AB35BJU3-F1
#
_cell.length_a   1.000
_cell.length_b   1.000
_cell.length_c   1.000
_cell.angle_alpha   90.00
_cell.angle_beta   90.00
_cell.angle_gamma   90.00
#
_symmetry.space_group_name_H-M   'P 1'
#
loop_
_entity.id
_entity.type
_entity.pdbx_description
1 polymer ?
#
loop_
_entity_poly.entity_id
_entity_poly.type
_entity_poly.pdbx_seq_one_letter_code
_entity_poly.pdbx_strand_id
1 'polypeptide(L)'
;MASADDIRSTVSKYLDAVGGGTSADVAALYADDATLEDPVGTEPLVGREAIEKFYSALDAVQNKTELLSIRVAGNSAAFAFRVVTDTGEQTITIEPIDVMTFDDQARITSMRAFWSQDDISFG
;
A
#
# COMPACT_ATOMS: atom_id res chain seq x y z
N MET A 1 -4.25 0.33 21.79
CA MET A 1 -4.58 1.04 20.54
C MET A 1 -3.36 1.79 20.08
N ALA A 2 -2.93 1.52 18.84
CA ALA A 2 -1.85 2.28 18.20
C ALA A 2 -2.17 3.78 18.21
N SER A 3 -1.16 4.61 18.43
CA SER A 3 -1.35 6.06 18.36
C SER A 3 -1.49 6.51 16.91
N ALA A 4 -2.00 7.72 16.71
CA ALA A 4 -2.08 8.30 15.37
C ALA A 4 -0.69 8.47 14.73
N ASP A 5 0.35 8.68 15.54
CA ASP A 5 1.73 8.83 15.06
C ASP A 5 2.33 7.47 14.67
N ASP A 6 2.01 6.39 15.40
CA ASP A 6 2.39 5.03 15.02
C ASP A 6 1.77 4.65 13.67
N ILE A 7 0.49 4.96 13.47
CA ILE A 7 -0.22 4.72 12.20
C ILE A 7 0.43 5.49 11.05
N ARG A 8 0.76 6.78 11.25
CA ARG A 8 1.48 7.57 10.22
C ARG A 8 2.86 6.99 9.93
N SER A 9 3.55 6.51 10.95
CA SER A 9 4.85 5.83 10.78
C SER A 9 4.70 4.55 9.95
N THR A 10 3.68 3.73 10.21
CA THR A 10 3.41 2.53 9.41
C THR A 10 3.06 2.88 7.97
N VAL A 11 2.23 3.90 7.71
CA VAL A 11 1.92 4.33 6.33
C VAL A 11 3.17 4.84 5.61
N SER A 12 4.04 5.60 6.28
CA SER A 12 5.32 6.04 5.68
C SER A 12 6.19 4.84 5.32
N LYS A 13 6.36 3.87 6.23
CA LYS A 13 7.14 2.64 5.97
C LYS A 13 6.55 1.81 4.85
N TYR A 14 5.22 1.75 4.75
CA TYR A 14 4.53 1.07 3.66
C TYR A 14 4.87 1.70 2.31
N LEU A 15 4.79 3.03 2.20
CA LEU A 15 5.16 3.73 0.98
C LEU A 15 6.64 3.56 0.65
N ASP A 16 7.54 3.68 1.64
CA ASP A 16 8.97 3.45 1.44
C ASP A 16 9.24 2.03 0.92
N ALA A 17 8.55 1.02 1.45
CA ALA A 17 8.67 -0.37 1.01
C ALA A 17 8.11 -0.59 -0.40
N VAL A 18 6.96 -0.02 -0.74
CA VAL A 18 6.39 -0.08 -2.10
C VAL A 18 7.27 0.66 -3.12
N GLY A 19 7.87 1.77 -2.71
CA GLY A 19 8.72 2.61 -3.55
C GLY A 19 10.15 2.09 -3.74
N GLY A 20 10.70 1.31 -2.81
CA GLY A 20 12.10 0.88 -2.95
C GLY A 20 12.54 -0.28 -2.05
N GLY A 21 11.61 -0.92 -1.36
CA GLY A 21 11.85 -2.14 -0.58
C GLY A 21 11.54 -3.40 -1.38
N THR A 22 11.38 -4.50 -0.65
CA THR A 22 10.99 -5.81 -1.18
C THR A 22 9.54 -6.13 -0.83
N SER A 23 8.97 -7.10 -1.55
CA SER A 23 7.68 -7.71 -1.21
C SER A 23 7.59 -8.18 0.25
N ALA A 24 8.69 -8.74 0.78
CA ALA A 24 8.80 -9.16 2.18
C ALA A 24 8.77 -7.97 3.16
N ASP A 25 9.38 -6.84 2.81
CA ASP A 25 9.34 -5.61 3.63
C ASP A 25 7.92 -5.06 3.73
N VAL A 26 7.16 -5.08 2.62
CA VAL A 26 5.75 -4.69 2.61
C VAL A 26 4.93 -5.64 3.47
N ALA A 27 5.08 -6.96 3.26
CA ALA A 27 4.33 -7.98 3.96
C ALA A 27 4.59 -7.98 5.48
N ALA A 28 5.80 -7.63 5.92
CA ALA A 28 6.16 -7.53 7.34
C ALA A 28 5.34 -6.47 8.11
N LEU A 29 4.72 -5.51 7.41
CA LEU A 29 3.85 -4.49 8.02
C LEU A 29 2.43 -4.99 8.30
N TYR A 30 2.01 -6.10 7.68
CA TYR A 30 0.67 -6.66 7.82
C TYR A 30 0.56 -7.59 9.03
N ALA A 31 -0.62 -7.69 9.63
CA ALA A 31 -0.97 -8.77 10.56
C ALA A 31 -1.03 -10.13 9.82
N ASP A 32 -0.92 -11.24 10.56
CA ASP A 32 -0.77 -12.58 9.97
C ASP A 32 -1.98 -12.97 9.08
N ASP A 33 -3.17 -12.55 9.48
CA ASP A 33 -4.47 -12.82 8.87
C ASP A 33 -5.07 -11.60 8.14
N ALA A 34 -4.24 -10.59 7.85
CA ALA A 34 -4.70 -9.35 7.23
C ALA A 34 -5.26 -9.56 5.82
N THR A 35 -6.07 -8.60 5.37
CA THR A 35 -6.67 -8.61 4.03
C THR A 35 -6.13 -7.51 3.14
N LEU A 36 -6.03 -7.76 1.84
CA LEU A 36 -5.66 -6.77 0.82
C LEU A 36 -6.63 -6.85 -0.36
N GLU A 37 -7.24 -5.73 -0.73
CA GLU A 37 -8.13 -5.58 -1.89
C GLU A 37 -7.60 -4.47 -2.80
N ASP A 38 -6.95 -4.85 -3.91
CA ASP A 38 -6.25 -3.92 -4.80
C ASP A 38 -6.40 -4.33 -6.28
N PRO A 39 -7.15 -3.56 -7.10
CA PRO A 39 -8.04 -2.46 -6.71
C PRO A 39 -9.31 -2.96 -6.00
N VAL A 40 -10.02 -2.04 -5.34
CA VAL A 40 -11.37 -2.30 -4.81
C VAL A 40 -12.33 -2.81 -5.89
N GLY A 41 -13.09 -3.85 -5.59
CA GLY A 41 -13.95 -4.60 -6.50
C GLY A 41 -13.35 -5.94 -6.96
N THR A 42 -12.11 -6.23 -6.58
CA THR A 42 -11.48 -7.55 -6.78
C THR A 42 -11.70 -8.47 -5.58
N GLU A 43 -11.40 -9.76 -5.74
CA GLU A 43 -11.44 -10.72 -4.62
C GLU A 43 -10.30 -10.39 -3.63
N PRO A 44 -10.61 -10.13 -2.34
CA PRO A 44 -9.58 -9.82 -1.36
C PRO A 44 -8.61 -10.99 -1.15
N LEU A 45 -7.32 -10.67 -1.10
CA LEU A 45 -6.28 -11.58 -0.62
C LEU A 45 -6.34 -11.67 0.90
N VAL A 46 -6.05 -12.86 1.44
CA VAL A 46 -6.09 -13.13 2.87
C VAL A 46 -4.78 -13.76 3.32
N GLY A 47 -4.17 -13.15 4.34
CA GLY A 47 -2.97 -13.63 5.00
C GLY A 47 -1.68 -13.09 4.41
N ARG A 48 -0.65 -12.97 5.27
CA ARG A 48 0.64 -12.35 4.92
C ARG A 48 1.32 -12.99 3.70
N GLU A 49 1.26 -14.31 3.57
CA GLU A 49 1.89 -15.03 2.44
C GLU A 49 1.25 -14.66 1.09
N ALA A 50 -0.08 -14.55 1.03
CA ALA A 50 -0.78 -14.14 -0.19
C ALA A 50 -0.46 -12.69 -0.56
N ILE A 51 -0.34 -11.83 0.46
CA ILE A 51 0.02 -10.41 0.31
C ILE A 51 1.47 -10.27 -0.19
N GLU A 52 2.43 -11.00 0.39
CA GLU A 52 3.82 -11.00 -0.08
C GLU A 52 3.91 -11.42 -1.55
N LYS A 53 3.23 -12.51 -1.91
CA LYS A 53 3.17 -12.98 -3.30
C LYS A 53 2.56 -11.95 -4.26
N PHE A 54 1.58 -11.17 -3.82
CA PHE A 54 1.02 -10.08 -4.62
C PHE A 54 2.05 -8.99 -4.88
N TYR A 55 2.79 -8.58 -3.85
CA TYR A 55 3.81 -7.56 -3.96
C TYR A 55 5.10 -8.02 -4.66
N SER A 56 5.30 -9.31 -4.91
CA SER A 56 6.52 -9.80 -5.59
C SER A 56 6.68 -9.25 -7.02
N ALA A 57 5.60 -8.75 -7.63
CA ALA A 57 5.66 -8.04 -8.90
C ALA A 57 6.47 -6.73 -8.79
N LEU A 58 6.52 -6.11 -7.61
CA LEU A 58 7.29 -4.88 -7.37
C LEU A 58 8.80 -5.14 -7.35
N ASP A 59 9.24 -6.36 -6.97
CA ASP A 59 10.67 -6.70 -6.84
C ASP A 59 11.44 -6.61 -8.18
N ALA A 60 10.72 -6.65 -9.31
CA ALA A 60 11.29 -6.60 -10.65
C ALA A 60 11.23 -5.20 -11.29
N VAL A 61 10.62 -4.21 -10.66
CA VAL A 61 10.39 -2.86 -11.23
C VAL A 61 10.97 -1.78 -10.34
N GLN A 62 11.23 -0.60 -10.92
CA GLN A 62 11.64 0.57 -10.17
C GLN A 62 10.41 1.44 -9.91
N ASN A 63 9.96 1.45 -8.65
CA ASN A 63 8.87 2.31 -8.22
C ASN A 63 9.40 3.57 -7.55
N LYS A 64 8.55 4.59 -7.46
CA LYS A 64 8.70 5.73 -6.55
C LYS A 64 7.33 6.08 -6.01
N THR A 65 7.26 6.32 -4.72
CA THR A 65 6.03 6.71 -4.03
C THR A 65 6.15 8.12 -3.48
N GLU A 66 5.07 8.89 -3.55
CA GLU A 66 4.96 10.21 -2.92
C GLU A 66 3.65 10.31 -2.15
N LEU A 67 3.71 10.54 -0.84
CA LEU A 67 2.52 10.79 -0.04
C LEU A 67 1.97 12.19 -0.35
N LEU A 68 0.74 12.26 -0.88
CA LEU A 68 0.08 13.53 -1.21
C LEU A 68 -0.71 14.06 -0.01
N SER A 69 -1.44 13.18 0.68
CA SER A 69 -2.16 13.55 1.91
C SER A 69 -2.57 12.35 2.75
N ILE A 70 -2.74 12.53 4.06
CA ILE A 70 -3.16 11.47 5.00
C ILE A 70 -4.14 12.00 6.05
N ARG A 71 -5.16 11.21 6.38
CA ARG A 71 -6.03 11.39 7.56
C ARG A 71 -5.97 10.12 8.39
N VAL A 72 -5.79 10.30 9.70
CA VAL A 72 -5.83 9.20 10.68
C VAL A 72 -7.01 9.46 11.61
N ALA A 73 -7.85 8.45 11.81
CA ALA A 73 -9.00 8.51 12.69
C ALA A 73 -9.22 7.14 13.35
N GLY A 74 -9.21 7.11 14.69
CA GLY A 74 -9.25 5.85 15.43
C GLY A 74 -8.07 4.93 15.06
N ASN A 75 -8.37 3.68 14.74
CA ASN A 75 -7.41 2.68 14.28
C ASN A 75 -7.31 2.60 12.74
N SER A 76 -7.66 3.67 12.03
CA SER A 76 -7.74 3.68 10.56
C SER A 76 -7.00 4.87 9.96
N ALA A 77 -6.52 4.71 8.72
CA ALA A 77 -5.97 5.78 7.91
C ALA A 77 -6.58 5.75 6.51
N ALA A 78 -6.82 6.94 5.94
CA ALA A 78 -7.10 7.13 4.53
C ALA A 78 -6.07 8.10 3.96
N PHE A 79 -5.42 7.72 2.87
CA PHE A 79 -4.33 8.52 2.30
C PHE A 79 -4.31 8.46 0.78
N ALA A 80 -4.01 9.61 0.17
CA ALA A 80 -3.76 9.72 -1.26
C ALA A 80 -2.24 9.76 -1.46
N PHE A 81 -1.75 9.02 -2.44
CA PHE A 81 -0.34 8.99 -2.80
C PHE A 81 -0.18 8.79 -4.30
N ARG A 82 1.01 9.08 -4.81
CA ARG A 82 1.39 8.80 -6.20
C ARG A 82 2.34 7.63 -6.23
N VAL A 83 2.13 6.71 -7.16
CA VAL A 83 3.09 5.66 -7.53
C VAL A 83 3.53 5.92 -8.96
N VAL A 84 4.84 6.00 -9.17
CA VAL A 84 5.46 6.09 -10.48
C VAL A 84 6.27 4.82 -10.69
N THR A 85 5.92 4.02 -11.69
CA THR A 85 6.62 2.81 -12.07
C THR A 85 7.35 3.04 -13.39
N ASP A 86 8.66 2.84 -13.37
CA ASP A 86 9.51 2.86 -14.57
C ASP A 86 9.75 1.41 -15.03
N THR A 87 9.24 1.06 -16.21
CA THR A 87 9.43 -0.28 -16.81
C THR A 87 10.63 -0.33 -17.76
N GLY A 88 11.39 0.77 -17.91
CA GLY A 88 12.46 0.95 -18.89
C GLY A 88 11.98 1.32 -20.30
N GLU A 89 10.73 0.99 -20.64
CA GLU A 89 10.10 1.32 -21.92
C GLU A 89 9.11 2.49 -21.83
N GLN A 90 8.45 2.62 -20.67
CA GLN A 90 7.43 3.64 -20.41
C GLN A 90 7.39 3.97 -18.90
N THR A 91 6.93 5.17 -18.58
CA THR A 91 6.64 5.56 -17.20
C THR A 91 5.13 5.51 -16.97
N ILE A 92 4.71 4.73 -15.97
CA ILE A 92 3.30 4.60 -15.57
C ILE A 92 3.12 5.35 -14.25
N THR A 93 2.11 6.22 -14.17
CA THR A 93 1.76 6.93 -12.94
C THR A 93 0.32 6.64 -12.54
N ILE A 94 0.11 6.30 -11.26
CA ILE A 94 -1.21 6.07 -10.65
C ILE A 94 -1.28 6.88 -9.34
N GLU A 95 -2.44 7.51 -9.06
CA GLU A 95 -2.68 8.26 -7.82
C GLU A 95 -3.83 7.64 -7.00
N PRO A 96 -3.62 6.47 -6.36
CA PRO A 96 -4.66 5.81 -5.58
C PRO A 96 -4.99 6.54 -4.26
N ILE A 97 -6.17 6.23 -3.72
CA ILE A 97 -6.51 6.46 -2.31
C ILE A 97 -6.56 5.13 -1.59
N ASP A 98 -5.66 4.90 -0.64
CA ASP A 98 -5.69 3.70 0.20
C ASP A 98 -6.43 3.97 1.50
N VAL A 99 -7.22 2.99 1.93
CA VAL A 99 -7.84 2.94 3.24
C VAL A 99 -7.32 1.72 3.99
N MET A 100 -6.67 1.97 5.13
CA MET A 100 -6.08 0.93 5.98
C MET A 100 -6.69 0.94 7.38
N THR A 101 -6.78 -0.26 7.96
CA THR A 101 -7.04 -0.44 9.39
C THR A 101 -5.81 -1.07 10.06
N PHE A 102 -5.66 -0.83 11.36
CA PHE A 102 -4.49 -1.22 12.13
C PHE A 102 -4.88 -1.90 13.45
N ASP A 103 -4.03 -2.82 13.90
CA ASP A 103 -4.13 -3.42 15.23
C ASP A 103 -3.45 -2.56 16.33
N ASP A 104 -3.42 -3.08 17.56
CA ASP A 104 -2.82 -2.40 18.71
C ASP A 104 -1.30 -2.21 18.60
N GLN A 105 -0.63 -2.94 17.71
CA GLN A 105 0.80 -2.86 17.42
C GLN A 105 1.08 -2.05 16.13
N ALA A 106 0.07 -1.37 15.60
CA ALA A 106 0.13 -0.62 14.34
C ALA A 106 0.48 -1.46 13.11
N ARG A 107 0.20 -2.77 13.14
CA ARG A 107 0.26 -3.64 11.95
C ARG A 107 -1.01 -3.48 11.14
N ILE A 108 -0.90 -3.54 9.82
CA ILE A 108 -2.02 -3.39 8.89
C ILE A 108 -2.92 -4.63 9.00
N THR A 109 -4.20 -4.45 9.33
CA THR A 109 -5.19 -5.54 9.42
C THR A 109 -6.06 -5.64 8.17
N SER A 110 -6.26 -4.52 7.47
CA SER A 110 -6.89 -4.50 6.15
C SER A 110 -6.32 -3.35 5.33
N MET A 111 -6.12 -3.56 4.03
CA MET A 111 -5.82 -2.52 3.05
C MET A 111 -6.81 -2.62 1.89
N ARG A 112 -7.30 -1.46 1.44
CA ARG A 112 -8.17 -1.33 0.26
C ARG A 112 -7.68 -0.17 -0.59
N ALA A 113 -7.32 -0.44 -1.84
CA ALA A 113 -6.81 0.56 -2.77
C ALA A 113 -7.91 1.03 -3.73
N PHE A 114 -8.27 2.31 -3.64
CA PHE A 114 -9.29 2.92 -4.50
C PHE A 114 -8.61 3.59 -5.69
N TRP A 115 -8.64 2.92 -6.83
CA TRP A 115 -8.22 3.41 -8.14
C TRP A 115 -8.85 2.53 -9.24
N SER A 116 -8.77 2.98 -10.48
CA SER A 116 -9.28 2.31 -11.67
C SER A 116 -8.39 2.59 -12.88
N GLN A 117 -8.73 2.02 -14.04
CA GLN A 117 -7.99 2.30 -15.28
C GLN A 117 -8.01 3.79 -15.68
N ASP A 118 -9.05 4.52 -15.28
CA ASP A 118 -9.19 5.95 -15.56
C ASP A 118 -8.17 6.80 -14.78
N ASP A 119 -7.58 6.23 -13.72
CA ASP A 119 -6.59 6.88 -12.86
C ASP A 119 -5.13 6.58 -13.28
N ILE A 120 -4.95 5.79 -14.35
CA ILE A 120 -3.62 5.47 -14.91
C ILE A 120 -3.25 6.52 -15.96
N SER A 121 -2.05 7.07 -15.83
CA SER A 121 -1.44 7.94 -16.85
C SER A 121 -0.11 7.39 -17.34
N PHE A 122 0.17 7.63 -18.62
CA PHE A 122 1.38 7.20 -19.31
C PHE A 122 2.22 8.42 -19.69
N GLY A 123 3.51 8.38 -19.35
CA GLY A 123 4.51 9.40 -19.67
C GLY A 123 5.40 9.02 -20.84
#